data_AF-A0AA88X4H0-F1
#
_entry.id   AF-A0AA88X4H0-F1
#
_cell.length_a   1.000
_cell.length_b   1.000
_cell.length_c   1.000
_cell.angle_alpha   90.00
_cell.angle_beta   90.00
_cell.angle_gamma   90.00
#
_symmetry.space_group_name_H-M   'P 1'
#
loop_
_entity.id
_entity.type
_entity.pdbx_description
1 polymer ?
#
loop_
_entity_poly.entity_id
_entity_poly.type
_entity_poly.pdbx_seq_one_letter_code
_entity_poly.pdbx_strand_id
1 'polypeptide(L)'
;MRSELKELREHLQRTVASQVELIFNILGDLEVDSRFTVLEQKVDVFAKELNDLIGERVAHFTKWEVQQHKDLKGQVMELQEELAACKKELARAMRQGCIAMQPREKKMQKPRSYDRMREARRPYTDACDIKTWEKFKRELKRQLYPESIKDMVMINLRRLRQKGSICKYVREYSTLMLEIPEMSER
;
A
#
# COMPACT_ATOMS: atom_id res chain seq x y z
N MET A 1 -80.18 32.99 16.50
CA MET A 1 -79.78 32.75 17.91
C MET A 1 -79.14 31.38 18.17
N ARG A 2 -79.85 30.23 18.16
CA ARG A 2 -79.20 28.92 18.44
C ARG A 2 -78.23 28.44 17.36
N SER A 3 -78.52 28.74 16.09
CA SER A 3 -77.66 28.41 14.94
C SER A 3 -76.36 29.22 14.98
N GLU A 4 -76.44 30.52 15.21
CA GLU A 4 -75.29 31.43 15.30
C GLU A 4 -74.35 31.04 16.45
N LEU A 5 -74.88 30.70 17.63
CA LEU A 5 -74.07 30.21 18.75
C LEU A 5 -73.35 28.89 18.43
N LYS A 6 -73.96 28.03 17.61
CA LYS A 6 -73.35 26.77 17.18
C LYS A 6 -72.22 27.02 16.17
N GLU A 7 -72.43 27.91 15.21
CA GLU A 7 -71.40 28.33 14.26
C GLU A 7 -70.22 29.01 14.96
N LEU A 8 -70.48 29.90 15.93
CA LEU A 8 -69.45 30.58 16.70
C LEU A 8 -68.63 29.60 17.53
N ARG A 9 -69.28 28.60 18.14
CA ARG A 9 -68.60 27.51 18.86
C ARG A 9 -67.71 26.69 17.92
N GLU A 10 -68.23 26.28 16.76
CA GLU A 10 -67.46 25.48 15.82
C GLU A 10 -66.29 26.26 15.23
N HIS A 11 -66.47 27.56 14.95
CA HIS A 11 -65.39 28.42 14.51
C HIS A 11 -64.31 28.55 15.59
N LEU A 12 -64.70 28.80 16.84
CA LEU A 12 -63.76 28.87 17.97
C LEU A 12 -63.00 27.55 18.15
N GLN A 13 -63.68 26.41 18.06
CA GLN A 13 -63.05 25.09 18.16
C GLN A 13 -62.05 24.84 17.03
N ARG A 14 -62.38 25.22 15.79
CA ARG A 14 -61.46 25.11 14.64
C ARG A 14 -60.22 25.99 14.83
N THR A 15 -60.40 27.23 15.30
CA THR A 15 -59.29 28.14 15.55
C THR A 15 -58.39 27.65 16.67
N VAL A 16 -58.97 27.16 17.78
CA VAL A 16 -58.19 26.59 18.89
C VAL A 16 -57.43 25.33 18.44
N ALA A 17 -58.07 24.42 17.69
CA ALA A 17 -57.41 23.23 17.18
C ALA A 17 -56.23 23.56 16.25
N SER A 18 -56.43 24.52 15.34
CA SER A 18 -55.38 24.99 14.43
C SER A 18 -54.21 25.64 15.18
N GLN A 19 -54.49 26.44 16.23
CA GLN A 19 -53.43 27.03 17.04
C GLN A 19 -52.67 26.00 17.88
N VAL A 20 -53.36 24.98 18.40
CA VAL A 20 -52.71 23.89 19.14
C VAL A 20 -51.80 23.07 18.22
N GLU A 21 -52.22 22.75 17.00
CA GLU A 21 -51.35 22.08 16.01
C GLU A 21 -50.13 22.93 15.64
N LEU A 22 -50.32 24.24 15.43
CA LEU A 22 -49.21 25.15 15.11
C LEU A 22 -48.18 25.18 16.24
N ILE A 23 -48.64 25.27 17.50
CA ILE A 23 -47.77 25.25 18.68
C ILE A 23 -47.06 23.91 18.83
N PHE A 24 -47.74 22.80 18.59
CA PHE A 24 -47.14 21.46 18.65
C PHE A 24 -46.04 21.28 17.61
N ASN A 25 -46.26 21.73 16.38
CA ASN A 25 -45.26 21.68 15.31
C ASN A 25 -44.04 22.55 15.62
N ILE A 26 -44.24 23.79 16.07
CA ILE A 26 -43.14 24.71 16.41
C ILE A 26 -42.32 24.19 17.59
N LEU A 27 -42.97 23.67 18.65
CA LEU A 27 -42.26 23.11 19.81
C LEU A 27 -41.51 21.82 19.46
N GLY A 28 -42.09 20.96 18.61
CA GLY A 28 -41.41 19.75 18.11
C GLY A 28 -40.17 20.07 17.27
N ASP A 29 -40.27 21.05 16.38
CA ASP A 29 -39.15 21.47 15.51
C ASP A 29 -38.02 22.12 16.32
N LEU A 30 -38.34 23.00 17.29
CA LEU A 30 -37.34 23.67 18.14
C LEU A 30 -36.54 22.70 19.02
N GLU A 31 -37.18 21.65 19.55
CA GLU A 31 -36.49 20.67 20.41
C GLU A 31 -35.55 19.76 19.59
N VAL A 32 -35.93 19.41 18.37
CA VAL A 32 -35.10 18.63 17.44
C VAL A 32 -33.90 19.45 16.94
N ASP A 33 -34.11 20.72 16.57
CA ASP A 33 -33.03 21.61 16.10
C ASP A 33 -31.97 21.85 17.19
N SER A 34 -32.40 21.99 18.46
CA SER A 34 -31.47 22.16 19.58
C SER A 34 -30.57 20.94 19.82
N ARG A 35 -31.09 19.73 19.59
CA ARG A 35 -30.30 18.49 19.72
C ARG A 35 -29.43 18.25 18.49
N PHE A 36 -29.90 18.64 17.31
CA PHE A 36 -29.15 18.56 16.06
C PHE A 36 -27.93 19.47 16.07
N THR A 37 -28.08 20.73 16.51
CA THR A 37 -26.96 21.68 16.65
C THR A 37 -25.90 21.20 17.66
N VAL A 38 -26.31 20.58 18.78
CA VAL A 38 -25.37 19.97 19.74
C VAL A 38 -24.63 18.77 19.13
N LEU A 39 -25.30 17.98 18.29
CA LEU A 39 -24.65 16.88 17.57
C LEU A 39 -23.68 17.38 16.52
N GLU A 40 -24.02 18.40 15.74
CA GLU A 40 -23.12 19.03 14.77
C GLU A 40 -21.85 19.56 15.46
N GLN A 41 -22.00 20.28 16.57
CA GLN A 41 -20.84 20.75 17.35
C GLN A 41 -19.94 19.60 17.83
N LYS A 42 -20.53 18.49 18.28
CA LYS A 42 -19.74 17.30 18.70
C LYS A 42 -19.04 16.64 17.52
N VAL A 43 -19.69 16.57 16.36
CA VAL A 43 -19.09 16.04 15.12
C VAL A 43 -17.93 16.93 14.69
N ASP A 44 -18.06 18.26 14.76
CA ASP A 44 -16.99 19.19 14.42
C ASP A 44 -15.78 19.08 15.36
N VAL A 45 -16.03 18.97 16.67
CA VAL A 45 -14.98 18.75 17.67
C VAL A 45 -14.25 17.44 17.40
N PHE A 46 -14.99 16.36 17.15
CA PHE A 46 -14.39 15.05 16.84
C PHE A 46 -13.61 15.05 15.52
N ALA A 47 -14.13 15.72 14.49
CA ALA A 47 -13.45 15.89 13.21
C ALA A 47 -12.13 16.64 13.37
N LYS A 48 -12.11 17.67 14.24
CA LYS A 48 -10.89 18.42 14.56
C LYS A 48 -9.87 17.55 15.31
N GLU A 49 -10.29 16.83 16.34
CA GLU A 49 -9.41 15.91 17.09
C GLU A 49 -8.78 14.83 16.19
N LEU A 50 -9.57 14.25 15.27
CA LEU A 50 -9.06 13.29 14.30
C LEU A 50 -8.05 13.92 13.35
N ASN A 51 -8.33 15.12 12.84
CA ASN A 51 -7.41 15.82 11.95
C ASN A 51 -6.09 16.17 12.65
N ASP A 52 -6.14 16.60 13.91
CA ASP A 52 -4.94 16.88 14.71
C ASP A 52 -4.10 15.60 14.92
N LEU A 53 -4.73 14.49 15.29
CA LEU A 53 -4.07 13.18 15.44
C LEU A 53 -3.47 12.67 14.14
N ILE A 54 -4.17 12.83 13.01
CA ILE A 54 -3.67 12.48 11.68
C ILE A 54 -2.48 13.39 11.34
N GLY A 55 -2.59 14.69 11.60
CA GLY A 55 -1.54 15.67 11.38
C GLY A 55 -0.26 15.32 12.13
N GLU A 56 -0.37 15.01 13.43
CA GLU A 56 0.77 14.56 14.25
C GLU A 56 1.41 13.27 13.71
N ARG A 57 0.57 12.31 13.32
CA ARG A 57 1.06 11.03 12.77
C ARG A 57 1.81 11.24 11.46
N VAL A 58 1.25 12.06 10.56
CA VAL A 58 1.87 12.41 9.27
C VAL A 58 3.18 13.17 9.50
N ALA A 59 3.22 14.11 10.43
CA ALA A 59 4.44 14.84 10.78
C ALA A 59 5.54 13.91 11.35
N HIS A 60 5.16 12.95 12.19
CA HIS A 60 6.08 11.93 12.67
C HIS A 60 6.62 11.05 11.54
N PHE A 61 5.73 10.53 10.66
CA PHE A 61 6.14 9.69 9.54
C PHE A 61 7.06 10.42 8.58
N THR A 62 6.70 11.64 8.17
CA THR A 62 7.55 12.46 7.28
C THR A 62 8.92 12.74 7.89
N LYS A 63 8.99 13.05 9.19
CA LYS A 63 10.28 13.22 9.89
C LYS A 63 11.10 11.93 9.90
N TRP A 64 10.45 10.79 10.17
CA TRP A 64 11.09 9.49 10.16
C TRP A 64 11.61 9.11 8.77
N GLU A 65 10.81 9.29 7.72
CA GLU A 65 11.22 9.02 6.32
C GLU A 65 12.43 9.86 5.91
N VAL A 66 12.43 11.16 6.24
CA VAL A 66 13.56 12.05 5.97
C VAL A 66 14.82 11.57 6.69
N GLN A 67 14.69 11.10 7.94
CA GLN A 67 15.82 10.57 8.69
C GLN A 67 16.36 9.27 8.07
N GLN A 68 15.47 8.32 7.76
CA GLN A 68 15.85 7.07 7.10
C GLN A 68 16.56 7.32 5.77
N HIS A 69 16.06 8.26 4.96
CA HIS A 69 16.72 8.63 3.72
C HIS A 69 18.11 9.23 3.92
N LYS A 70 18.31 10.05 4.97
CA LYS A 70 19.64 10.58 5.31
C LYS A 70 20.59 9.47 5.72
N ASP A 71 20.14 8.55 6.58
CA ASP A 71 20.96 7.46 7.09
C ASP A 71 21.36 6.50 5.96
N LEU A 72 20.39 6.07 5.14
CA LEU A 72 20.64 5.23 3.96
C LEU A 72 21.56 5.92 2.96
N LYS A 73 21.36 7.22 2.70
CA LYS A 73 22.23 7.98 1.81
C LYS A 73 23.66 8.07 2.36
N GLY A 74 23.82 8.20 3.68
CA GLY A 74 25.12 8.14 4.35
C GLY A 74 25.83 6.82 4.11
N GLN A 75 25.14 5.69 4.35
CA GLN A 75 25.68 4.34 4.12
C GLN A 75 26.07 4.13 2.65
N VAL A 76 25.27 4.59 1.69
CA VAL A 76 25.59 4.49 0.26
C VAL A 76 26.84 5.30 -0.08
N MET A 77 27.00 6.50 0.47
CA MET A 77 28.20 7.32 0.25
C MET A 77 29.46 6.65 0.79
N GLU A 78 29.39 6.09 2.00
CA GLU A 78 30.50 5.37 2.62
C GLU A 78 30.92 4.14 1.79
N LEU A 79 29.95 3.33 1.37
CA LEU A 79 30.21 2.19 0.47
C LEU A 79 30.79 2.61 -0.89
N GLN A 80 30.37 3.77 -1.41
CA GLN A 80 30.93 4.32 -2.65
C GLN A 80 32.40 4.75 -2.47
N GLU A 81 32.75 5.31 -1.32
CA GLU A 81 34.13 5.67 -0.98
C GLU A 81 35.01 4.43 -0.82
N GLU A 82 34.52 3.40 -0.13
CA GLU A 82 35.21 2.11 0.02
C GLU A 82 35.45 1.44 -1.34
N LEU A 83 34.43 1.39 -2.22
CA LEU A 83 34.57 0.87 -3.58
C LEU A 83 35.57 1.68 -4.40
N ALA A 84 35.57 3.01 -4.27
CA ALA A 84 36.53 3.87 -4.95
C ALA A 84 37.96 3.64 -4.45
N ALA A 85 38.15 3.44 -3.15
CA ALA A 85 39.43 3.09 -2.54
C ALA A 85 39.91 1.73 -3.06
N CYS A 86 39.06 0.70 -2.98
CA CYS A 86 39.35 -0.64 -3.45
C CYS A 86 39.71 -0.67 -4.96
N LYS A 87 38.99 0.10 -5.77
CA LYS A 87 39.31 0.26 -7.21
C LYS A 87 40.68 0.90 -7.43
N LYS A 88 41.06 1.91 -6.62
CA LYS A 88 42.40 2.54 -6.69
C LYS A 88 43.51 1.57 -6.26
N GLU A 89 43.27 0.79 -5.22
CA GLU A 89 44.17 -0.29 -4.77
C GLU A 89 44.38 -1.33 -5.87
N LEU A 90 43.29 -1.84 -6.46
CA LEU A 90 43.36 -2.79 -7.57
C LEU A 90 44.14 -2.23 -8.76
N ALA A 91 43.91 -0.97 -9.13
CA ALA A 91 44.67 -0.31 -10.19
C ALA A 91 46.16 -0.11 -9.83
N ARG A 92 46.51 0.08 -8.55
CA ARG A 92 47.91 0.10 -8.10
C ARG A 92 48.55 -1.29 -8.16
N ALA A 93 47.87 -2.33 -7.69
CA ALA A 93 48.33 -3.72 -7.78
C ALA A 93 48.56 -4.17 -9.23
N MET A 94 47.66 -3.79 -10.16
CA MET A 94 47.81 -4.04 -11.60
C MET A 94 49.03 -3.34 -12.19
N ARG A 95 49.32 -2.10 -11.78
CA ARG A 95 50.51 -1.34 -12.24
C ARG A 95 51.83 -1.86 -11.67
N GLN A 96 51.80 -2.39 -10.45
CA GLN A 96 52.98 -2.94 -9.77
C GLN A 96 53.34 -4.37 -10.24
N GLY A 97 52.57 -4.97 -11.15
CA GLY A 97 52.88 -6.28 -11.73
C GLY A 97 52.67 -7.48 -10.79
N CYS A 98 52.11 -7.27 -9.60
CA CYS A 98 51.86 -8.33 -8.62
C CYS A 98 50.75 -9.31 -9.05
N ILE A 99 49.94 -8.94 -10.05
CA ILE A 99 48.96 -9.82 -10.70
C ILE A 99 49.31 -9.92 -12.18
N ALA A 100 50.43 -10.56 -12.49
CA ALA A 100 50.71 -10.98 -13.86
C ALA A 100 49.82 -12.17 -14.21
N MET A 101 48.57 -11.92 -14.63
CA MET A 101 47.92 -12.84 -15.57
C MET A 101 48.61 -12.68 -16.92
N GLN A 102 49.80 -13.26 -17.03
CA GLN A 102 50.38 -13.51 -18.34
C GLN A 102 49.42 -14.48 -19.05
N PRO A 103 48.82 -14.10 -20.20
CA PRO A 103 48.21 -15.09 -21.05
C PRO A 103 49.35 -16.03 -21.43
N ARG A 104 49.38 -17.24 -20.85
CA ARG A 104 50.22 -18.30 -21.40
C ARG A 104 49.60 -18.63 -22.75
N GLU A 105 50.05 -17.92 -23.79
CA GLU A 105 49.85 -18.32 -25.18
C GLU A 105 50.59 -19.64 -25.39
N LYS A 106 50.04 -20.72 -24.86
CA LYS A 106 50.37 -22.05 -25.34
C LYS A 106 49.96 -22.03 -26.81
N LYS A 107 50.92 -22.16 -27.73
CA LYS A 107 50.66 -22.42 -29.14
C LYS A 107 49.80 -23.68 -29.23
N MET A 108 48.48 -23.51 -29.21
CA MET A 108 47.54 -24.58 -29.44
C MET A 108 47.67 -24.96 -30.92
N GLN A 109 47.90 -26.24 -31.19
CA GLN A 109 47.73 -26.77 -32.54
C GLN A 109 46.32 -26.43 -32.99
N LYS A 110 46.19 -25.88 -34.21
CA LYS A 110 44.88 -25.61 -34.80
C LYS A 110 44.06 -26.91 -34.72
N PRO A 111 42.86 -26.90 -34.11
CA PRO A 111 42.01 -28.08 -34.10
C PRO A 111 41.82 -28.56 -35.54
N ARG A 112 41.96 -29.88 -35.78
CA ARG A 112 41.60 -30.44 -37.09
C ARG A 112 40.17 -30.03 -37.41
N SER A 113 39.96 -29.56 -38.64
CA SER A 113 38.64 -29.15 -39.13
C SER A 113 37.63 -30.27 -38.86
N TYR A 114 36.55 -29.91 -38.18
CA TYR A 114 35.56 -30.87 -37.69
C TYR A 114 34.53 -31.12 -38.79
N ASP A 115 34.68 -32.21 -39.53
CA ASP A 115 33.81 -32.54 -40.67
C ASP A 115 32.57 -33.35 -40.28
N ARG A 116 31.87 -32.90 -39.23
CA ARG A 116 30.53 -33.40 -38.90
C ARG A 116 29.66 -32.25 -38.49
N MET A 117 28.53 -32.13 -39.19
CA MET A 117 27.37 -31.33 -38.80
C MET A 117 27.01 -31.70 -37.36
N ARG A 118 27.47 -30.90 -36.41
CA ARG A 118 27.03 -30.97 -35.02
C ARG A 118 25.85 -30.03 -34.97
N GLU A 119 24.63 -30.56 -34.98
CA GLU A 119 23.45 -29.77 -34.63
C GLU A 119 23.75 -29.11 -33.29
N ALA A 120 23.94 -27.79 -33.30
CA ALA A 120 24.18 -27.04 -32.09
C ALA A 120 22.98 -27.31 -31.19
N ARG A 121 23.21 -27.99 -30.06
CA ARG A 121 22.26 -27.97 -28.96
C ARG A 121 22.02 -26.49 -28.69
N ARG A 122 20.79 -26.03 -28.98
CA ARG A 122 20.45 -24.61 -29.06
C ARG A 122 21.11 -23.88 -27.89
N PRO A 123 21.84 -22.76 -28.14
CA PRO A 123 22.28 -21.93 -27.03
C PRO A 123 21.01 -21.56 -26.26
N TYR A 124 21.01 -21.78 -24.95
CA TYR A 124 19.94 -21.34 -24.08
C TYR A 124 20.05 -19.81 -24.01
N THR A 125 19.68 -19.12 -25.09
CA THR A 125 19.47 -17.68 -25.11
C THR A 125 18.14 -17.43 -24.45
N ASP A 126 18.11 -17.52 -23.11
CA ASP A 126 17.04 -16.91 -22.32
C ASP A 126 17.38 -15.44 -22.07
N ALA A 127 18.01 -14.79 -23.07
CA ALA A 127 17.94 -13.34 -23.20
C ALA A 127 16.49 -13.05 -23.57
N CYS A 128 15.67 -12.90 -22.53
CA CYS A 128 14.27 -12.55 -22.62
C CYS A 128 14.15 -11.29 -23.49
N ASP A 129 13.67 -11.50 -24.72
CA ASP A 129 13.37 -10.45 -25.67
C ASP A 129 12.08 -9.75 -25.17
N ILE A 130 12.24 -8.90 -24.15
CA ILE A 130 11.19 -8.12 -23.50
C ILE A 130 10.92 -6.92 -24.39
N LYS A 131 10.19 -7.16 -25.48
CA LYS A 131 9.83 -6.13 -26.46
C LYS A 131 8.60 -5.30 -26.05
N THR A 132 7.87 -5.73 -25.02
CA THR A 132 6.63 -5.10 -24.56
C THR A 132 6.57 -5.03 -23.04
N TRP A 133 5.99 -3.95 -22.52
CA TRP A 133 5.86 -3.67 -21.09
C TRP A 133 5.08 -4.75 -20.32
N GLU A 134 4.11 -5.39 -20.97
CA GLU A 134 3.33 -6.50 -20.40
C GLU A 134 4.20 -7.73 -20.16
N LYS A 135 5.17 -7.99 -21.06
CA LYS A 135 6.10 -9.11 -20.95
C LYS A 135 7.12 -8.85 -19.84
N PHE A 136 7.54 -7.60 -19.66
CA PHE A 136 8.37 -7.18 -18.53
C PHE A 136 7.66 -7.44 -17.20
N LYS A 137 6.42 -6.97 -17.07
CA LYS A 137 5.61 -7.16 -15.85
C LYS A 137 5.40 -8.65 -15.53
N ARG A 138 5.20 -9.49 -16.55
CA ARG A 138 5.02 -10.94 -16.37
C ARG A 138 6.30 -11.64 -15.90
N GLU A 139 7.44 -11.31 -16.52
CA GLU A 139 8.72 -11.89 -16.16
C GLU A 139 9.19 -11.42 -14.77
N LEU A 140 8.95 -10.14 -14.46
CA LEU A 140 9.20 -9.58 -13.13
C LEU A 140 8.32 -10.26 -12.05
N LYS A 141 7.02 -10.48 -12.33
CA LYS A 141 6.16 -11.26 -11.45
C LYS A 141 6.68 -12.68 -11.27
N ARG A 142 7.12 -13.35 -12.34
CA ARG A 142 7.66 -14.72 -12.29
C ARG A 142 8.93 -14.82 -11.44
N GLN A 143 9.79 -13.82 -11.46
CA GLN A 143 11.06 -13.82 -10.72
C GLN A 143 10.91 -13.34 -9.27
N LEU A 144 9.99 -12.42 -8.99
CA LEU A 144 9.79 -11.85 -7.65
C LEU A 144 8.70 -12.57 -6.83
N TYR A 145 7.78 -13.28 -7.49
CA TYR A 145 6.77 -14.11 -6.85
C TYR A 145 7.04 -15.59 -7.16
N PRO A 146 7.98 -16.22 -6.46
CA PRO A 146 8.07 -17.67 -6.51
C PRO A 146 6.77 -18.27 -5.96
N GLU A 147 6.32 -19.38 -6.57
CA GLU A 147 5.13 -20.16 -6.15
C GLU A 147 5.12 -20.44 -4.63
N SER A 148 6.31 -20.53 -4.04
CA SER A 148 6.51 -20.70 -2.60
C SER A 148 5.91 -19.61 -1.72
N ILE A 149 5.77 -18.36 -2.20
CA ILE A 149 5.14 -17.29 -1.40
C ILE A 149 3.63 -17.54 -1.29
N LYS A 150 2.98 -17.99 -2.37
CA LYS A 150 1.56 -18.40 -2.33
C LYS A 150 1.36 -19.51 -1.31
N ASP A 151 2.22 -20.53 -1.33
CA ASP A 151 2.18 -21.63 -0.37
C ASP A 151 2.41 -21.16 1.08
N MET A 152 3.40 -20.29 1.31
CA MET A 152 3.68 -19.74 2.63
C MET A 152 2.50 -18.92 3.17
N VAL A 153 1.90 -18.06 2.34
CA VAL A 153 0.73 -17.25 2.72
C VAL A 153 -0.48 -18.15 3.00
N MET A 154 -0.73 -19.19 2.19
CA MET A 154 -1.79 -20.17 2.44
C MET A 154 -1.56 -21.01 3.70
N ILE A 155 -0.31 -21.34 4.03
CA ILE A 155 0.05 -22.00 5.29
C ILE A 155 -0.20 -21.06 6.47
N ASN A 156 0.16 -19.79 6.33
CA ASN A 156 -0.05 -18.78 7.37
C ASN A 156 -1.54 -18.49 7.58
N LEU A 157 -2.35 -18.40 6.53
CA LEU A 157 -3.81 -18.30 6.61
C LEU A 157 -4.43 -19.50 7.32
N ARG A 158 -3.99 -20.73 7.01
CA ARG A 158 -4.45 -21.95 7.70
C ARG A 158 -4.07 -21.99 9.17
N ARG A 159 -2.96 -21.35 9.54
CA ARG A 159 -2.47 -21.26 10.92
C ARG A 159 -3.01 -20.05 11.68
N LEU A 160 -3.57 -19.07 10.98
CA LEU A 160 -4.13 -17.87 11.58
C LEU A 160 -5.35 -18.26 12.43
N ARG A 161 -5.22 -18.08 13.74
CA ARG A 161 -6.32 -18.28 14.69
C ARG A 161 -6.55 -16.97 15.40
N GLN A 162 -7.82 -16.59 15.54
CA GLN A 162 -8.19 -15.43 16.34
C GLN A 162 -7.80 -15.68 17.80
N LYS A 163 -6.70 -15.05 18.22
CA LYS A 163 -6.24 -15.03 19.62
C LYS A 163 -6.25 -13.57 20.08
N GLY A 164 -7.11 -13.25 21.04
CA GLY A 164 -7.27 -11.88 21.55
C GLY A 164 -8.21 -11.01 20.71
N SER A 165 -7.85 -9.74 20.50
CA SER A 165 -8.72 -8.73 19.87
C SER A 165 -9.05 -9.04 18.41
N ILE A 166 -10.35 -9.01 18.07
CA ILE A 166 -10.89 -9.20 16.72
C ILE A 166 -10.24 -8.24 15.73
N CYS A 167 -9.99 -6.98 16.12
CA CYS A 167 -9.40 -5.98 15.24
C CYS A 167 -7.99 -6.37 14.76
N LYS A 168 -7.19 -7.00 15.64
CA LYS A 168 -5.85 -7.47 15.30
C LYS A 168 -5.91 -8.66 14.34
N TYR A 169 -6.83 -9.60 14.59
CA TYR A 169 -7.07 -10.74 13.72
C TYR A 169 -7.51 -10.31 12.31
N VAL A 170 -8.49 -9.40 12.21
CA VAL A 170 -8.98 -8.89 10.93
C VAL A 170 -7.86 -8.19 10.16
N ARG A 171 -7.01 -7.41 10.84
CA ARG A 171 -5.87 -6.75 10.21
C ARG A 171 -4.86 -7.76 9.64
N GLU A 172 -4.44 -8.75 10.43
CA GLU A 172 -3.50 -9.80 9.98
C GLU A 172 -4.08 -10.64 8.85
N TYR A 173 -5.38 -10.96 8.92
CA TYR A 173 -6.11 -11.64 7.86
C TYR A 173 -6.14 -10.81 6.57
N SER A 174 -6.48 -9.53 6.64
CA SER A 174 -6.52 -8.64 5.47
C SER A 174 -5.13 -8.46 4.84
N THR A 175 -4.06 -8.35 5.64
CA THR A 175 -2.69 -8.28 5.12
C THR A 175 -2.31 -9.55 4.36
N LEU A 176 -2.54 -10.73 4.93
CA LEU A 176 -2.26 -12.00 4.26
C LEU A 176 -3.10 -12.20 2.99
N MET A 177 -4.34 -11.71 2.97
CA MET A 177 -5.20 -11.76 1.78
C MET A 177 -4.71 -10.85 0.65
N LEU A 178 -4.10 -9.70 0.98
CA LEU A 178 -3.58 -8.75 -0.01
C LEU A 178 -2.23 -9.17 -0.61
N GLU A 179 -1.48 -10.04 0.07
CA GLU A 179 -0.23 -10.60 -0.42
C GLU A 179 -0.43 -11.67 -1.51
N ILE A 180 -1.64 -12.21 -1.69
CA ILE A 180 -1.97 -13.18 -2.75
C ILE A 180 -2.48 -12.42 -4.00
N PRO A 181 -1.74 -12.41 -5.13
CA PRO A 181 -2.14 -11.62 -6.31
C PRO A 181 -3.37 -12.13 -7.06
N GLU A 182 -3.84 -13.36 -6.81
CA GLU A 182 -4.88 -14.06 -7.58
C GLU A 182 -5.82 -14.86 -6.67
N MET A 183 -6.74 -14.19 -5.97
CA MET A 183 -7.88 -14.84 -5.28
C MET A 183 -9.24 -14.41 -5.85
N SER A 184 -9.23 -13.79 -7.04
CA SER A 184 -10.44 -13.27 -7.71
C SER A 184 -10.55 -13.77 -9.15
N GLU A 185 -10.30 -15.05 -9.39
CA GLU A 185 -10.83 -15.74 -10.57
C GLU A 185 -11.96 -16.67 -10.13
N ARG A 186 -13.20 -16.21 -10.36
CA ARG A 186 -14.37 -17.03 -10.57
C ARG A 186 -14.91 -16.70 -11.95
#